data_AF-A0A0Q1BV01-F1
#
_entry.id   AF-A0A0Q1BV01-F1
#
_cell.length_a   1.000
_cell.length_b   1.000
_cell.length_c   1.000
_cell.angle_alpha   90.00
_cell.angle_beta   90.00
_cell.angle_gamma   90.00
#
_symmetry.space_group_name_H-M   'P 1'
#
loop_
_entity.id
_entity.type
_entity.pdbx_description
1 polymer ?
#
loop_
_entity_poly.entity_id
_entity_poly.type
_entity_poly.pdbx_seq_one_letter_code
_entity_poly.pdbx_strand_id
1 'polypeptide(L)'
;MPTFLSARLPGDPAEEQKICQLAGARHAPADWILRARIIMASWSGNHVPQIAAAVGCHPKTVRLWLHRFNTDGLDGLADQPIPGRPRRITETE
;
A
#
# COMPACT_ATOMS: atom_id res chain seq x y z
N MET A 1 -8.88 24.80 2.61
CA MET A 1 -8.43 23.95 1.49
C MET A 1 -8.03 22.61 2.08
N PRO A 2 -8.76 21.51 1.86
CA PRO A 2 -8.29 20.21 2.33
C PRO A 2 -6.97 19.87 1.64
N THR A 3 -5.90 19.67 2.42
CA THR A 3 -4.58 19.30 1.89
C THR A 3 -4.70 17.94 1.20
N PHE A 4 -4.59 17.93 -0.12
CA PHE A 4 -4.61 16.70 -0.91
C PHE A 4 -3.31 15.94 -0.65
N LEU A 5 -3.42 14.72 -0.13
CA LEU A 5 -2.29 13.81 -0.02
C LEU A 5 -2.42 12.81 -1.17
N SER A 6 -1.44 12.86 -2.08
CA SER A 6 -1.32 11.92 -3.19
C SER A 6 -0.03 11.11 -3.03
N ALA A 7 -0.04 9.88 -3.52
CA ALA A 7 1.17 9.10 -3.69
C ALA A 7 2.11 9.82 -4.67
N ARG A 8 3.42 9.76 -4.40
CA ARG A 8 4.46 10.17 -5.36
C ARG A 8 4.28 9.39 -6.66
N LEU A 9 4.70 9.98 -7.77
CA LEU A 9 4.76 9.24 -9.03
C LEU A 9 5.78 8.08 -8.89
N PRO A 10 5.53 6.94 -9.54
CA PRO A 10 6.50 5.85 -9.58
C PRO A 10 7.81 6.37 -10.17
N GLY A 11 8.92 6.11 -9.48
CA GLY A 11 10.24 6.51 -9.98
C GLY A 11 10.69 5.67 -11.18
N ASP A 12 10.10 4.48 -11.32
CA ASP A 12 10.43 3.49 -12.34
C ASP A 12 9.18 2.69 -12.75
N PRO A 13 9.01 2.32 -14.03
CA PRO A 13 7.90 1.49 -14.48
C PRO A 13 7.83 0.11 -13.81
N ALA A 14 8.95 -0.45 -13.33
CA ALA A 14 8.94 -1.70 -12.58
C ALA A 14 8.33 -1.54 -11.17
N GLU A 15 8.42 -0.35 -10.57
CA GLU A 15 7.75 -0.04 -9.29
C GLU A 15 6.22 -0.04 -9.49
N GLU A 16 5.75 0.60 -10.56
CA GLU A 16 4.34 0.61 -10.94
C GLU A 16 3.83 -0.81 -11.23
N GLN A 17 4.56 -1.58 -12.03
CA GLN A 17 4.18 -2.94 -12.38
C GLN A 17 4.09 -3.86 -11.16
N LYS A 18 5.01 -3.72 -10.19
CA LYS A 18 4.94 -4.47 -8.92
C LYS A 18 3.70 -4.13 -8.12
N ILE A 19 3.34 -2.85 -8.00
CA ILE A 19 2.12 -2.44 -7.28
C ILE A 19 0.87 -2.97 -8.00
N CYS A 20 0.82 -2.89 -9.33
CA CYS A 20 -0.27 -3.48 -10.12
C CYS A 20 -0.37 -4.99 -9.90
N GLN A 21 0.75 -5.71 -9.94
CA GLN A 21 0.79 -7.15 -9.69
C GLN A 21 0.30 -7.49 -8.28
N LEU A 22 0.73 -6.74 -7.26
CA LEU A 22 0.33 -6.94 -5.86
C LEU A 22 -1.15 -6.63 -5.63
N ALA A 23 -1.70 -5.60 -6.27
CA ALA A 23 -3.11 -5.24 -6.15
C ALA A 23 -4.05 -6.28 -6.80
N GLY A 24 -3.57 -6.98 -7.83
CA GLY A 24 -4.26 -8.06 -8.53
C GLY A 24 -3.92 -9.48 -8.04
N ALA A 25 -2.91 -9.63 -7.17
CA ALA A 25 -2.46 -10.94 -6.71
C ALA A 25 -3.55 -11.64 -5.87
N ARG A 26 -3.91 -12.86 -6.27
CA ARG A 26 -4.93 -13.66 -5.58
C ARG A 26 -4.42 -14.39 -4.33
N HIS A 27 -3.11 -14.64 -4.28
CA HIS A 27 -2.44 -15.40 -3.21
C HIS A 27 -1.53 -14.52 -2.32
N ALA A 28 -1.51 -13.20 -2.54
CA ALA A 28 -0.80 -12.30 -1.66
C ALA A 28 -1.56 -12.10 -0.34
N PRO A 29 -0.87 -11.80 0.77
CA PRO A 29 -1.51 -11.44 2.02
C PRO A 29 -2.47 -10.25 1.80
N ALA A 30 -3.67 -10.34 2.37
CA ALA A 30 -4.75 -9.36 2.17
C ALA A 30 -4.30 -7.93 2.50
N ASP A 31 -3.45 -7.76 3.51
CA ASP A 31 -2.85 -6.47 3.86
C ASP A 31 -2.03 -5.85 2.74
N TRP A 32 -1.22 -6.64 2.02
CA TRP A 32 -0.43 -6.15 0.89
C TRP A 32 -1.32 -5.74 -0.28
N ILE A 33 -2.35 -6.54 -0.58
CA ILE A 33 -3.32 -6.24 -1.63
C ILE A 33 -4.04 -4.92 -1.29
N LEU A 34 -4.45 -4.74 -0.03
CA LEU A 34 -5.09 -3.51 0.45
C LEU A 34 -4.19 -2.29 0.27
N ARG A 35 -2.93 -2.38 0.71
CA ARG A 35 -1.93 -1.31 0.60
C ARG A 35 -1.65 -0.97 -0.86
N ALA A 36 -1.47 -1.97 -1.72
CA ALA A 36 -1.25 -1.76 -3.15
C ALA A 36 -2.45 -1.09 -3.84
N ARG A 37 -3.68 -1.51 -3.50
CA ARG A 37 -4.91 -0.86 -4.00
C ARG A 37 -5.03 0.60 -3.60
N ILE A 38 -4.61 0.96 -2.38
CA ILE A 38 -4.58 2.35 -1.91
C ILE A 38 -3.67 3.20 -2.81
N ILE A 39 -2.46 2.71 -3.11
CA ILE A 39 -1.51 3.45 -3.96
C ILE A 39 -2.01 3.55 -5.39
N MET A 40 -2.47 2.45 -6.00
CA MET A 40 -3.04 2.49 -7.35
C MET A 40 -4.19 3.49 -7.46
N ALA A 41 -5.12 3.48 -6.49
CA ALA A 41 -6.25 4.39 -6.50
C ALA A 41 -5.79 5.85 -6.39
N SER A 42 -4.72 6.11 -5.63
CA SER A 42 -4.11 7.44 -5.56
C SER A 42 -3.45 7.85 -6.86
N TRP A 43 -2.81 6.94 -7.60
CA TRP A 43 -2.24 7.22 -8.92
C TRP A 43 -3.31 7.47 -9.98
N SER A 44 -4.47 6.83 -9.86
CA SER A 44 -5.64 7.13 -10.69
C SER A 44 -6.29 8.50 -10.39
N GLY A 45 -5.73 9.28 -9.45
CA GLY A 45 -6.24 10.61 -9.09
C GLY A 45 -7.37 10.61 -8.07
N ASN A 46 -7.69 9.48 -7.43
CA ASN A 46 -8.70 9.44 -6.38
C ASN A 46 -8.21 10.10 -5.10
N HIS A 47 -9.12 10.76 -4.38
CA HIS A 47 -8.83 11.38 -3.10
C HIS A 47 -8.90 10.39 -1.94
N VAL A 48 -8.16 10.67 -0.87
CA VAL A 48 -8.16 9.89 0.40
C VAL A 48 -9.55 9.37 0.84
N PRO A 49 -10.61 10.21 0.93
CA PRO A 49 -11.93 9.72 1.33
C PRO A 49 -12.58 8.78 0.30
N GLN A 50 -12.33 8.97 -0.99
CA GLN A 50 -12.84 8.08 -2.05
C GLN A 50 -12.13 6.74 -2.02
N ILE A 51 -10.80 6.75 -1.84
CA ILE A 51 -10.00 5.54 -1.69
C ILE A 51 -10.45 4.77 -0.44
N ALA A 52 -10.64 5.47 0.67
CA ALA A 52 -11.12 4.89 1.93
C ALA A 52 -12.47 4.18 1.74
N ALA A 53 -13.42 4.81 1.05
CA ALA A 53 -14.72 4.22 0.74
C ALA A 53 -14.60 3.02 -0.20
N ALA A 54 -13.77 3.10 -1.26
CA ALA A 54 -13.59 2.02 -2.24
C ALA A 54 -12.92 0.78 -1.63
N VAL A 55 -11.98 0.98 -0.71
CA VAL A 55 -11.20 -0.08 -0.08
C VAL A 55 -11.83 -0.55 1.25
N GLY A 56 -12.82 0.17 1.77
CA GLY A 56 -13.51 -0.16 3.02
C GLY A 56 -12.66 0.09 4.27
N CYS A 57 -11.76 1.07 4.25
CA CYS A 57 -10.84 1.37 5.35
C CYS A 57 -10.96 2.82 5.83
N HIS A 58 -10.41 3.13 7.01
CA HIS A 58 -10.48 4.49 7.54
C HIS A 58 -9.57 5.45 6.73
N PRO A 59 -9.98 6.70 6.45
CA PRO A 59 -9.15 7.72 5.78
C PRO A 59 -7.79 8.00 6.43
N LYS A 60 -7.64 7.63 7.71
CA LYS A 60 -6.38 7.75 8.45
C LYS A 60 -5.38 6.69 8.01
N THR A 61 -5.84 5.46 7.76
CA THR A 61 -5.04 4.35 7.25
C THR A 61 -4.52 4.67 5.85
N VAL A 62 -5.38 5.22 4.98
CA VAL A 62 -4.98 5.67 3.65
C VAL A 62 -3.86 6.72 3.73
N ARG A 63 -4.00 7.75 4.58
CA ARG A 63 -2.96 8.77 4.77
C ARG A 63 -1.64 8.21 5.28
N LEU A 64 -1.68 7.26 6.22
CA LEU A 64 -0.49 6.60 6.74
C LEU A 64 0.29 5.90 5.62
N TRP A 65 -0.40 5.11 4.80
CA TRP A 65 0.25 4.36 3.72
C TRP A 65 0.75 5.25 2.59
N LEU A 66 0.01 6.30 2.23
CA LEU A 66 0.49 7.29 1.27
C LEU A 66 1.75 8.01 1.78
N HIS A 67 1.79 8.38 3.06
CA HIS A 67 2.97 9.00 3.66
C HIS A 67 4.18 8.07 3.67
N ARG A 68 3.98 6.79 4.05
CA ARG A 68 5.03 5.76 4.00
C ARG A 68 5.54 5.54 2.58
N PHE A 69 4.64 5.41 1.61
CA PHE A 69 5.03 5.28 0.20
C PHE A 69 5.79 6.51 -0.32
N ASN A 70 5.41 7.71 0.12
CA ASN A 70 6.11 8.93 -0.27
C ASN A 70 7.51 9.03 0.34
N THR A 71 7.73 8.41 1.50
CA THR A 71 9.01 8.45 2.23
C THR A 71 9.95 7.32 1.75
N ASP A 72 9.44 6.09 1.74
CA ASP A 72 10.23 4.87 1.54
C ASP A 72 9.91 4.15 0.22
N GLY A 73 8.93 4.62 -0.56
CA GLY A 73 8.52 3.96 -1.81
C GLY A 73 7.91 2.58 -1.58
N LEU A 74 8.22 1.64 -2.47
CA LEU A 74 7.78 0.24 -2.38
C LEU A 74 8.15 -0.41 -1.04
N ASP A 75 9.33 -0.09 -0.47
CA ASP A 75 9.77 -0.62 0.82
C ASP A 75 8.87 -0.16 1.98
N GLY A 76 8.22 1.00 1.83
CA GLY A 76 7.24 1.52 2.80
C GLY A 76 5.91 0.75 2.83
N LEU A 77 5.60 -0.01 1.77
CA LEU A 77 4.46 -0.93 1.74
C LEU A 77 4.81 -2.29 2.34
N ALA A 78 6.10 -2.62 2.39
CA ALA A 78 6.56 -3.87 2.95
C ALA A 78 6.22 -3.97 4.44
N ASP A 79 5.91 -5.20 4.87
CA ASP A 79 5.73 -5.48 6.28
C ASP A 79 7.09 -5.32 6.97
N GLN A 80 7.35 -4.15 7.54
CA GLN A 80 8.51 -4.01 8.41
C GLN A 80 8.27 -4.93 9.61
N PRO A 81 9.13 -5.93 9.85
CA PRO A 81 9.00 -6.79 11.00
C PRO A 81 9.03 -5.89 12.22
N ILE A 82 7.96 -5.93 13.03
CA ILE A 82 7.96 -5.33 14.36
C ILE A 82 9.22 -5.87 15.05
N PRO A 83 10.20 -5.03 15.43
CA PRO A 83 11.39 -5.51 16.13
C PRO A 83 10.92 -6.10 17.46
N GLY A 84 10.86 -7.43 17.56
CA GLY A 84 10.46 -8.13 18.79
C GLY A 84 9.65 -9.41 18.64
N ARG A 85 9.09 -9.77 17.48
CA ARG A 85 8.38 -11.07 17.34
C ARG A 85 9.14 -12.01 16.39
N PRO A 86 9.73 -13.13 16.87
CA PRO A 86 10.33 -14.10 15.98
C PRO A 86 9.26 -14.71 15.07
N ARG A 87 9.57 -14.75 13.78
CA ARG A 87 8.75 -15.34 12.72
C ARG A 87 8.76 -16.85 12.95
N ARG A 88 7.69 -17.42 13.51
CA ARG A 88 7.44 -18.86 13.39
C ARG A 88 6.84 -19.10 12.01
N ILE A 89 7.71 -19.20 11.02
CA ILE A 89 7.45 -19.98 9.81
C ILE A 89 7.55 -21.44 10.24
N THR A 90 6.41 -22.09 10.45
CA THR A 90 6.35 -23.54 10.26
C THR A 90 5.96 -23.73 8.80
N GLU A 91 6.98 -23.77 7.94
CA GLU A 91 6.92 -24.51 6.70
C GLU A 91 7.32 -25.94 7.05
N THR A 92 6.36 -26.87 7.07
CA THR A 92 6.61 -28.31 6.98
C THR A 92 5.33 -28.95 6.46
N GLU A 93 5.41 -29.36 5.19
CA GLU A 93 4.79 -30.53 4.52
C GLU A 93 3.32 -30.90 4.79
#